data_AF-A0AAW8LVQ1-F1
#
_entry.id   AF-A0AAW8LVQ1-F1
#
_cell.length_a   1.000
_cell.length_b   1.000
_cell.length_c   1.000
_cell.angle_alpha   90.00
_cell.angle_beta   90.00
_cell.angle_gamma   90.00
#
_symmetry.space_group_name_H-M   'P 1'
#
loop_
_entity.id
_entity.type
_entity.pdbx_description
1 polymer ?
#
loop_
_entity_poly.entity_id
_entity_poly.type
_entity_poly.pdbx_seq_one_letter_code
_entity_poly.pdbx_strand_id
1 'polypeptide(L)'
;MMSFNLPKLALSIRQPWAWAIVYANKTVENRSWKKGNPGLKFRGECCVHASKGMTRAEYEEAADFMATLGVTCPAPADLQRGGIIGVTTIADIVTDLDSEWFFGPKGLLLKDTHPVEFVPALGALGFFEWKPAAAESIDPDEPKWIRAREPKAASVSTTQLQLFGSLDD
;
A
#
# COMPACT_ATOMS: atom_id res chain seq x y z
N MET A 1 -17.76 20.91 6.70
CA MET A 1 -16.41 20.32 6.73
C MET A 1 -16.46 19.23 7.79
N MET A 2 -16.51 17.96 7.39
CA MET A 2 -16.56 16.85 8.35
C MET A 2 -15.19 16.78 9.03
N SER A 3 -15.04 17.42 10.18
CA SER A 3 -13.88 17.19 11.03
C SER A 3 -14.06 15.83 11.69
N PHE A 4 -13.69 14.76 10.99
CA PHE A 4 -13.54 13.48 11.65
C PHE A 4 -12.42 13.64 12.68
N ASN A 5 -12.77 13.44 13.94
CA ASN A 5 -11.82 13.48 15.05
C ASN A 5 -11.00 12.19 14.97
N LEU A 6 -10.07 12.16 14.00
CA LEU A 6 -9.22 11.01 13.74
C LEU A 6 -8.31 10.76 14.95
N PRO A 7 -7.96 9.49 15.27
CA PRO A 7 -7.04 9.18 16.35
C PRO A 7 -5.72 9.96 16.22
N LYS A 8 -5.15 10.40 17.34
CA LYS A 8 -3.88 11.17 17.34
C LYS A 8 -2.69 10.36 16.82
N LEU A 9 -2.71 9.05 17.04
CA LEU A 9 -1.63 8.13 16.64
C LEU A 9 -1.94 7.48 15.29
N ALA A 10 -0.89 7.28 14.49
CA ALA A 10 -0.92 6.49 13.26
C ALA A 10 0.11 5.37 13.32
N LEU A 11 -0.16 4.27 12.62
CA LEU A 11 0.80 3.22 12.33
C LEU A 11 1.15 3.26 10.84
N SER A 12 2.43 3.42 10.52
CA SER A 12 2.90 3.40 9.13
C SER A 12 3.07 1.97 8.62
N ILE A 13 2.42 1.67 7.50
CA ILE A 13 2.34 0.34 6.88
C ILE A 13 2.65 0.49 5.39
N ARG A 14 3.46 -0.41 4.83
CA ARG A 14 3.82 -0.36 3.40
C ARG A 14 2.64 -0.80 2.54
N GLN A 15 2.53 -0.24 1.35
CA GLN A 15 1.59 -0.77 0.36
C GLN A 15 2.11 -2.09 -0.24
N PRO A 16 1.23 -3.00 -0.68
CA PRO A 16 -0.24 -2.91 -0.68
C PRO A 16 -0.91 -3.35 0.64
N TRP A 17 -0.13 -3.70 1.68
CA TRP A 17 -0.68 -4.21 2.95
C TRP A 17 -1.56 -3.20 3.69
N ALA A 18 -1.24 -1.90 3.61
CA ALA A 18 -2.09 -0.85 4.18
C ALA A 18 -3.48 -0.86 3.53
N TRP A 19 -3.55 -0.98 2.19
CA TRP A 19 -4.81 -1.14 1.47
C TRP A 19 -5.55 -2.42 1.91
N ALA A 20 -4.85 -3.55 2.05
CA ALA A 20 -5.50 -4.80 2.44
C ALA A 20 -6.13 -4.75 3.85
N ILE A 21 -5.51 -4.01 4.77
CA ILE A 21 -6.10 -3.75 6.10
C ILE A 21 -7.44 -3.03 5.97
N VAL A 22 -7.49 -1.98 5.15
CA VAL A 22 -8.66 -1.11 5.06
C VAL A 22 -9.77 -1.71 4.18
N TYR A 23 -9.40 -2.39 3.09
CA TYR A 23 -10.35 -2.76 2.03
C TYR A 23 -10.47 -4.26 1.77
N ALA A 24 -9.54 -5.09 2.27
CA ALA A 24 -9.53 -6.53 2.03
C ALA A 24 -9.64 -7.37 3.31
N ASN A 25 -10.12 -6.76 4.40
CA ASN A 25 -10.32 -7.44 5.69
C ASN A 25 -9.06 -8.16 6.21
N LYS A 26 -7.87 -7.60 5.98
CA LYS A 26 -6.65 -8.10 6.64
C LYS A 26 -6.73 -7.78 8.13
N THR A 27 -7.01 -8.79 8.95
CA THR A 27 -7.30 -8.64 10.39
C THR A 27 -6.07 -8.61 11.30
N VAL A 28 -4.86 -8.66 10.75
CA VAL A 28 -3.62 -8.68 11.54
C VAL A 28 -2.50 -7.94 10.82
N GLU A 29 -1.74 -7.12 11.53
CA GLU A 29 -0.53 -6.46 11.00
C GLU A 29 0.72 -7.17 11.54
N ASN A 30 1.51 -7.78 10.66
CA ASN A 30 2.68 -8.58 11.06
C ASN A 30 3.88 -7.69 11.41
N ARG A 31 4.54 -7.96 12.54
CA ARG A 31 5.70 -7.18 13.03
C ARG A 31 6.78 -8.07 13.62
N SER A 32 8.03 -7.80 13.23
CA SER A 32 9.24 -8.41 13.80
C SER A 32 9.78 -7.63 15.02
N TRP A 33 8.92 -6.87 15.71
CA TRP A 33 9.34 -6.02 16.83
C TRP A 33 9.95 -6.84 17.97
N LYS A 34 11.14 -6.40 18.42
CA LYS A 34 11.87 -6.99 19.55
C LYS A 34 11.12 -6.75 20.87
N LYS A 35 11.38 -7.61 21.86
CA LYS A 35 10.90 -7.43 23.23
C LYS A 35 11.31 -6.04 23.73
N GLY A 36 10.36 -5.27 24.27
CA GLY A 36 10.58 -3.90 24.74
C GLY A 36 10.22 -2.80 23.73
N ASN A 37 9.91 -3.12 22.47
CA ASN A 37 9.37 -2.12 21.54
C ASN A 37 8.06 -1.54 22.12
N PRO A 38 7.91 -0.20 22.22
CA PRO A 38 6.75 0.43 22.84
C PRO A 38 5.43 0.09 22.15
N GLY A 39 5.45 -0.18 20.84
CA GLY A 39 4.26 -0.58 20.10
C GLY A 39 3.67 -1.91 20.54
N LEU A 40 4.44 -2.78 21.23
CA LEU A 40 3.91 -4.02 21.80
C LEU A 40 2.99 -3.78 23.02
N LYS A 41 2.99 -2.57 23.59
CA LYS A 41 2.15 -2.18 24.72
C LYS A 41 0.88 -1.43 24.31
N PHE A 42 0.81 -0.99 23.05
CA PHE A 42 -0.30 -0.15 22.59
C PHE A 42 -1.56 -0.97 22.33
N ARG A 43 -2.70 -0.51 22.83
CA ARG A 43 -4.05 -0.97 22.51
C ARG A 43 -4.94 0.25 22.34
N GLY A 44 -5.86 0.18 21.38
CA GLY A 44 -6.76 1.29 21.06
C GLY A 44 -6.70 1.72 19.61
N GLU A 45 -7.43 2.78 19.30
CA GLU A 45 -7.58 3.29 17.94
C GLU A 45 -6.32 3.99 17.44
N CYS A 46 -6.00 3.74 16.17
CA CYS A 46 -4.96 4.46 15.45
C CYS A 46 -5.35 4.61 13.98
N CYS A 47 -4.77 5.62 13.34
CA CYS A 47 -4.85 5.78 11.90
C CYS A 47 -3.95 4.76 11.18
N VAL A 48 -4.43 4.23 10.06
CA VAL A 48 -3.64 3.45 9.11
C VAL A 48 -2.97 4.42 8.15
N HIS A 49 -1.65 4.57 8.27
CA HIS A 49 -0.85 5.40 7.36
C HIS A 49 -0.24 4.53 6.26
N ALA A 50 -0.58 4.80 5.01
CA ALA A 50 0.05 4.18 3.85
C ALA A 50 1.43 4.81 3.59
N SER A 51 2.50 4.05 3.77
CA SER A 51 3.87 4.54 3.59
C SER A 51 4.16 4.91 2.13
N LYS A 52 5.09 5.84 1.89
CA LYS A 52 5.53 6.20 0.52
C LYS A 52 6.24 5.05 -0.21
N GLY A 53 6.94 4.21 0.55
CA GLY A 53 7.75 3.14 -0.01
C GLY A 53 6.89 1.95 -0.45
N MET A 54 7.09 1.53 -1.70
CA MET A 54 6.59 0.29 -2.27
C MET A 54 7.52 -0.09 -3.42
N THR A 55 8.35 -1.11 -3.24
CA THR A 55 9.15 -1.67 -4.34
C THR A 55 8.27 -2.56 -5.21
N ARG A 56 8.71 -2.80 -6.44
CA ARG A 56 7.99 -3.67 -7.37
C ARG A 56 7.83 -5.09 -6.81
N ALA A 57 8.91 -5.66 -6.26
CA ALA A 57 8.90 -7.00 -5.69
C ALA A 57 7.94 -7.11 -4.50
N GLU A 58 7.97 -6.15 -3.56
CA GLU A 58 7.02 -6.15 -2.44
C GLU A 58 5.56 -6.08 -2.90
N TYR A 59 5.27 -5.32 -3.96
CA TYR A 59 3.93 -5.26 -4.53
C TYR A 59 3.54 -6.58 -5.20
N GLU A 60 4.40 -7.12 -6.07
CA GLU A 60 4.12 -8.36 -6.82
C GLU A 60 3.94 -9.55 -5.86
N GLU A 61 4.82 -9.73 -4.89
CA GLU A 61 4.71 -10.79 -3.88
C GLU A 61 3.42 -10.67 -3.06
N ALA A 62 3.05 -9.46 -2.65
CA ALA A 62 1.83 -9.23 -1.89
C ALA A 62 0.58 -9.42 -2.75
N ALA A 63 0.60 -9.01 -4.03
CA ALA A 63 -0.51 -9.20 -4.96
C ALA A 63 -0.72 -10.68 -5.29
N ASP A 64 0.36 -11.44 -5.51
CA ASP A 64 0.31 -12.89 -5.73
C ASP A 64 -0.29 -13.60 -4.52
N PHE A 65 0.15 -13.24 -3.30
CA PHE A 65 -0.43 -13.76 -2.07
C PHE A 65 -1.92 -13.39 -1.93
N MET A 66 -2.30 -12.13 -2.18
CA MET A 66 -3.71 -11.72 -2.12
C MET A 66 -4.57 -12.52 -3.12
N ALA A 67 -4.03 -12.83 -4.30
CA ALA A 67 -4.72 -13.64 -5.29
C ALA A 67 -5.00 -15.07 -4.78
N THR A 68 -4.12 -15.67 -3.96
CA THR A 68 -4.39 -16.98 -3.35
C THR A 68 -5.56 -16.94 -2.36
N LEU A 69 -5.87 -15.76 -1.82
CA LEU A 69 -7.02 -15.51 -0.95
C LEU A 69 -8.29 -15.09 -1.72
N GLY A 70 -8.24 -15.05 -3.05
CA GLY A 70 -9.32 -14.51 -3.89
C GLY A 70 -9.45 -12.99 -3.83
N VAL A 71 -8.43 -12.28 -3.35
CA VAL A 71 -8.39 -10.81 -3.27
C VAL A 71 -7.62 -10.26 -4.47
N THR A 72 -8.27 -9.42 -5.28
CA THR A 72 -7.57 -8.68 -6.35
C THR A 72 -6.96 -7.40 -5.79
N CYS A 73 -5.63 -7.35 -5.73
CA CYS A 73 -4.91 -6.14 -5.37
C CYS A 73 -5.09 -5.06 -6.46
N PRO A 74 -5.38 -3.79 -6.11
CA PRO A 74 -5.43 -2.69 -7.07
C PRO A 74 -4.09 -2.48 -7.76
N ALA A 75 -4.11 -1.87 -8.95
CA ALA A 75 -2.88 -1.52 -9.63
C ALA A 75 -2.01 -0.60 -8.76
N PRO A 76 -0.66 -0.63 -8.92
CA PRO A 76 0.25 0.17 -8.10
C PRO A 76 -0.05 1.68 -8.10
N ALA A 77 -0.56 2.20 -9.23
CA ALA A 77 -0.92 3.61 -9.41
C ALA A 77 -2.19 4.01 -8.64
N ASP A 78 -3.08 3.04 -8.33
CA ASP A 78 -4.33 3.28 -7.61
C ASP A 78 -4.16 3.23 -6.08
N LEU A 79 -2.98 2.82 -5.61
CA LEU A 79 -2.65 2.72 -4.20
C LEU A 79 -2.21 4.09 -3.65
N GLN A 80 -3.09 4.70 -2.85
CA GLN A 80 -2.80 5.90 -2.07
C GLN A 80 -1.55 5.71 -1.19
N ARG A 81 -0.67 6.71 -1.16
CA ARG A 81 0.62 6.65 -0.44
C ARG A 81 0.94 7.99 0.23
N GLY A 82 1.69 7.92 1.32
CA GLY A 82 2.12 9.07 2.11
C GLY A 82 0.99 9.80 2.82
N GLY A 83 0.03 9.04 3.36
CA GLY A 83 -1.07 9.62 4.10
C GLY A 83 -1.93 8.60 4.83
N ILE A 84 -2.89 9.12 5.57
CA ILE A 84 -3.89 8.33 6.28
C ILE A 84 -4.96 7.88 5.29
N ILE A 85 -5.28 6.58 5.32
CA ILE A 85 -6.28 5.96 4.43
C ILE A 85 -7.42 5.26 5.19
N GLY A 86 -7.27 5.08 6.49
CA GLY A 86 -8.27 4.43 7.34
C GLY A 86 -7.96 4.57 8.82
N VAL A 87 -8.86 4.06 9.64
CA VAL A 87 -8.71 3.92 11.09
C VAL A 87 -8.91 2.45 11.45
N THR A 88 -8.19 1.98 12.46
CA THR A 88 -8.33 0.62 13.01
C THR A 88 -8.07 0.63 14.51
N THR A 89 -8.63 -0.34 15.21
CA THR A 89 -8.39 -0.61 16.63
C THR A 89 -7.37 -1.72 16.78
N ILE A 90 -6.26 -1.45 17.47
CA ILE A 90 -5.31 -2.47 17.92
C ILE A 90 -5.91 -3.16 19.14
N ALA A 91 -6.50 -4.33 18.91
CA ALA A 91 -7.24 -5.09 19.92
C ALA A 91 -6.32 -5.98 20.76
N ASP A 92 -5.32 -6.61 20.14
CA ASP A 92 -4.32 -7.41 20.85
C ASP A 92 -2.97 -7.48 20.14
N ILE A 93 -1.93 -8.01 20.81
CA ILE A 93 -0.70 -8.50 20.19
C ILE A 93 -0.71 -10.01 20.32
N VAL A 94 -0.70 -10.69 19.17
CA VAL A 94 -0.72 -12.14 19.08
C VAL A 94 0.63 -12.68 18.64
N THR A 95 0.97 -13.89 19.10
CA THR A 95 2.12 -14.67 18.61
C THR A 95 1.69 -15.89 17.79
N ASP A 96 0.39 -16.17 17.79
CA ASP A 96 -0.26 -17.24 17.03
C ASP A 96 -1.68 -16.77 16.69
N LEU A 97 -2.15 -17.06 15.47
CA LEU A 97 -3.47 -16.68 15.00
C LEU A 97 -3.88 -17.56 13.82
N ASP A 98 -5.06 -18.18 13.91
CA ASP A 98 -5.68 -18.90 12.80
C ASP A 98 -6.24 -17.91 11.78
N SER A 99 -5.36 -17.39 10.93
CA SER A 99 -5.67 -16.44 9.88
C SER A 99 -4.63 -16.54 8.79
N GLU A 100 -5.07 -16.66 7.53
CA GLU A 100 -4.17 -16.68 6.37
C GLU A 100 -3.29 -15.41 6.29
N TRP A 101 -3.75 -14.32 6.90
CA TRP A 101 -3.03 -13.05 6.95
C TRP A 101 -1.88 -13.00 7.99
N PHE A 102 -1.73 -14.03 8.83
CA PHE A 102 -0.72 -14.08 9.89
C PHE A 102 0.55 -14.81 9.41
N PHE A 103 1.68 -14.12 9.48
CA PHE A 103 2.99 -14.66 9.11
C PHE A 103 3.98 -14.67 10.28
N GLY A 104 3.60 -14.05 11.40
CA GLY A 104 4.43 -13.95 12.59
C GLY A 104 5.68 -13.08 12.41
N PRO A 105 6.60 -13.10 13.40
CA PRO A 105 6.48 -13.83 14.67
C PRO A 105 5.52 -13.16 15.66
N LYS A 106 5.07 -11.93 15.37
CA LYS A 106 4.02 -11.23 16.13
C LYS A 106 3.07 -10.53 15.17
N GLY A 107 1.82 -10.42 15.58
CA GLY A 107 0.77 -9.71 14.87
C GLY A 107 0.10 -8.70 15.78
N LEU A 108 -0.22 -7.52 15.26
CA LEU A 108 -1.16 -6.61 15.90
C LEU A 108 -2.55 -7.00 15.41
N LEU A 109 -3.42 -7.51 16.29
CA LEU A 109 -4.80 -7.88 15.94
C LEU A 109 -5.61 -6.60 15.70
N LEU A 110 -6.23 -6.51 14.53
CA LEU A 110 -6.94 -5.33 14.04
C LEU A 110 -8.46 -5.56 14.12
N LYS A 111 -9.20 -4.56 14.59
CA LYS A 111 -10.66 -4.56 14.66
C LYS A 111 -11.24 -3.20 14.25
N ASP A 112 -12.53 -3.20 13.93
CA ASP A 112 -13.32 -2.00 13.63
C ASP A 112 -12.70 -1.11 12.54
N THR A 113 -12.00 -1.75 11.60
CA THR A 113 -11.30 -1.05 10.53
C THR A 113 -12.29 -0.44 9.57
N HIS A 114 -12.11 0.84 9.25
CA HIS A 114 -12.91 1.54 8.27
C HIS A 114 -12.07 2.57 7.48
N PRO A 115 -12.41 2.81 6.21
CA PRO A 115 -11.75 3.82 5.39
C PRO A 115 -12.09 5.23 5.87
N VAL A 116 -11.20 6.18 5.57
CA VAL A 116 -11.45 7.61 5.74
C VAL A 116 -11.05 8.36 4.45
N GLU A 117 -11.49 9.60 4.31
CA GLU A 117 -10.96 10.48 3.25
C GLU A 117 -9.44 10.58 3.40
N PHE A 118 -8.72 10.52 2.28
CA PHE A 118 -7.27 10.53 2.30
C PHE A 118 -6.75 11.82 2.94
N VAL A 119 -5.90 11.67 3.96
CA VAL A 119 -5.24 12.81 4.61
C VAL A 119 -3.75 12.72 4.35
N PRO A 120 -3.17 13.60 3.51
CA PRO A 120 -1.72 13.66 3.31
C PRO A 120 -1.01 13.84 4.65
N ALA A 121 -0.02 13.00 4.95
CA ALA A 121 0.69 13.05 6.23
C ALA A 121 2.10 12.44 6.09
N LEU A 122 3.09 13.01 6.77
CA LEU A 122 4.43 12.42 6.82
C LEU A 122 4.42 11.18 7.72
N GLY A 123 4.94 10.07 7.21
CA GLY A 123 5.06 8.83 7.96
C GLY A 123 6.28 8.80 8.89
N ALA A 124 6.20 8.02 9.96
CA ALA A 124 7.33 7.64 10.80
C ALA A 124 7.30 6.14 11.12
N LEU A 125 8.43 5.60 11.59
CA LEU A 125 8.55 4.19 11.95
C LEU A 125 7.78 3.90 13.25
N GLY A 126 6.91 2.90 13.21
CA GLY A 126 6.10 2.49 14.37
C GLY A 126 4.84 3.34 14.55
N PHE A 127 4.34 3.40 15.78
CA PHE A 127 3.27 4.33 16.14
C PHE A 127 3.84 5.74 16.31
N PHE A 128 3.18 6.74 15.74
CA PHE A 128 3.62 8.14 15.81
C PHE A 128 2.43 9.09 15.87
N GLU A 129 2.63 10.25 16.49
CA GLU A 129 1.66 11.35 16.40
C GLU A 129 1.75 11.97 15.01
N TRP A 130 0.69 11.82 14.22
CA TRP A 130 0.66 12.33 12.86
C TRP A 130 0.09 13.75 12.82
N LYS A 131 0.37 14.46 11.73
CA LYS A 131 -0.21 15.75 11.40
C LYS A 131 -0.51 15.81 9.92
N PRO A 132 -1.58 16.52 9.49
CA PRO A 132 -1.78 16.82 8.09
C PRO A 132 -0.54 17.50 7.51
N ALA A 133 -0.19 17.11 6.30
CA ALA A 133 0.88 17.70 5.52
C ALA A 133 0.30 18.34 4.26
N ALA A 134 1.02 19.31 3.69
CA ALA A 134 0.67 19.84 2.38
C ALA A 134 0.82 18.73 1.33
N ALA A 135 -0.08 18.63 0.35
CA ALA A 135 -0.06 17.56 -0.64
C ALA A 135 1.30 17.49 -1.38
N GLU A 136 1.89 18.65 -1.64
CA GLU A 136 3.18 18.83 -2.30
C GLU A 136 4.37 18.30 -1.48
N SER A 137 4.22 18.17 -0.16
CA SER A 137 5.25 17.58 0.72
C SER A 137 5.23 16.05 0.74
N ILE A 138 4.17 15.46 0.17
CA ILE A 138 4.02 14.01 0.09
C ILE A 138 4.66 13.44 -1.16
N ASP A 139 4.81 14.21 -2.24
CA ASP A 139 5.34 13.72 -3.50
C ASP A 139 6.45 14.61 -4.10
N PRO A 140 7.68 14.09 -4.17
CA PRO A 140 8.55 14.50 -5.27
C PRO A 140 8.99 13.36 -6.20
N ASP A 141 8.79 12.08 -5.86
CA ASP A 141 9.32 10.97 -6.66
C ASP A 141 8.50 9.68 -6.50
N GLU A 142 7.41 9.57 -7.26
CA GLU A 142 6.79 8.29 -7.53
C GLU A 142 7.85 7.27 -8.04
N PRO A 143 7.91 6.04 -7.49
CA PRO A 143 8.81 5.01 -7.98
C PRO A 143 8.68 4.84 -9.49
N LYS A 144 9.80 4.93 -10.21
CA LYS A 144 9.87 4.87 -11.67
C LYS A 144 9.21 3.62 -12.28
N TRP A 145 9.04 2.55 -11.51
CA TRP A 145 8.39 1.32 -11.95
C TRP A 145 6.86 1.40 -11.99
N ILE A 146 6.26 2.37 -11.30
CA ILE A 146 4.80 2.61 -11.27
C ILE A 146 4.38 3.49 -12.43
N ARG A 147 5.27 4.38 -12.90
CA ARG A 147 5.04 5.13 -14.13
C ARG A 147 4.78 4.15 -15.27
N ALA A 148 3.63 4.28 -15.93
CA ALA A 148 3.37 3.56 -17.16
C ALA A 148 4.55 3.80 -18.12
N ARG A 149 5.16 2.73 -18.62
CA ARG A 149 6.01 2.86 -19.80
C ARG A 149 5.11 3.32 -20.93
N GLU A 150 5.42 4.45 -21.56
CA GLU A 150 4.83 4.77 -22.85
C GLU A 150 4.97 3.53 -23.75
N PRO A 151 3.91 3.10 -24.45
CA PRO A 151 4.06 2.02 -25.42
C PRO A 151 5.14 2.46 -26.40
N LYS A 152 6.21 1.65 -26.54
CA LYS A 152 7.18 1.85 -27.63
C LYS A 152 6.36 1.90 -28.92
N ALA A 153 6.37 3.06 -29.59
CA ALA A 153 5.83 3.14 -30.94
C ALA A 153 6.41 1.96 -31.73
N ALA A 154 5.54 1.13 -32.28
CA ALA A 154 5.96 0.01 -33.10
C ALA A 154 6.83 0.58 -34.22
N SER A 155 8.11 0.22 -34.23
CA SER A 155 8.99 0.52 -35.35
C SER A 155 8.42 -0.25 -36.54
N VAL A 156 7.69 0.45 -37.40
CA VAL A 156 7.29 -0.09 -38.70
C VAL A 156 8.58 -0.39 -39.45
N SER A 157 8.85 -1.68 -39.65
CA SER A 157 9.97 -2.13 -40.48
C SER A 157 9.66 -1.76 -41.93
N THR A 158 10.40 -0.80 -42.49
CA THR A 158 10.26 -0.35 -43.89
C THR A 158 10.91 -1.34 -44.87
N THR A 159 10.57 -2.63 -44.81
CA THR A 159 11.14 -3.63 -45.74
C THR A 159 10.08 -4.33 -46.60
N GLN A 160 8.99 -3.64 -46.93
CA GLN A 160 8.08 -4.14 -47.95
C GLN A 160 7.41 -3.02 -48.75
N LEU A 161 8.22 -2.29 -49.52
CA LEU A 161 7.74 -1.41 -50.59
C LEU A 161 8.78 -1.27 -51.71
N GLN A 162 9.30 -2.40 -52.19
CA GLN A 162 9.95 -2.51 -53.50
C GLN A 162 9.73 -3.91 -54.06
N LEU A 163 8.48 -4.26 -54.34
CA LEU A 163 8.19 -5.40 -55.21
C LEU A 163 6.80 -5.17 -55.78
N PHE A 164 6.68 -4.33 -56.82
CA PHE A 164 5.64 -4.30 -57.86
C PHE A 164 5.78 -2.96 -58.58
N GLY A 165 6.36 -2.96 -59.78
CA GLY A 165 6.38 -1.78 -60.63
C GLY A 165 7.46 -1.78 -61.70
N SER A 166 7.44 -2.73 -62.64
CA SER A 166 7.57 -2.43 -64.08
C SER A 166 7.58 -3.74 -64.89
N LEU A 167 6.44 -4.09 -65.46
CA LEU A 167 6.38 -4.70 -66.78
C LEU A 167 5.23 -3.95 -67.47
N ASP A 168 5.58 -3.13 -68.45
CA ASP A 168 4.79 -2.76 -69.63
C ASP A 168 5.63 -1.78 -70.46
N ASP A 169 6.29 -2.33 -71.48
CA ASP A 169 6.44 -1.87 -72.89
C ASP A 169 7.66 -2.55 -73.55
#